data_AF-A0A426FG19-F1
#
_entry.id   AF-A0A426FG19-F1
#
_cell.length_a   1.000
_cell.length_b   1.000
_cell.length_c   1.000
_cell.angle_alpha   90.00
_cell.angle_beta   90.00
_cell.angle_gamma   90.00
#
_symmetry.space_group_name_H-M   'P 1'
#
loop_
_entity.id
_entity.type
_entity.pdbx_description
1 polymer ?
#
loop_
_entity_poly.entity_id
_entity_poly.type
_entity_poly.pdbx_seq_one_letter_code
_entity_poly.pdbx_strand_id
1 'polypeptide(L)'
;LTTDIVWFESESVTLPNGKQEQVLVPKVYAFAQKGDITGKGTLLSGNKVIHRSGELINNGTVSGRELVQFDSDSIRNSGTINGGVILGNVSGDMENIGGTIEADRAILLNISNNFTHSSSTHESEVKVNGYQRTESTIARKGLLHVKGEEG
;
A
#
# COMPACT_ATOMS: atom_id res chain seq x y z
N LEU A 1 20.16 11.40 -2.35
CA LEU A 1 20.30 10.68 -1.08
C LEU A 1 19.78 9.26 -1.29
N THR A 2 20.48 8.23 -0.85
CA THR A 2 20.12 6.81 -1.06
C THR A 2 20.07 6.01 0.23
N THR A 3 20.30 6.65 1.38
CA THR A 3 20.39 6.04 2.70
C THR A 3 19.78 6.98 3.74
N ASP A 4 19.42 6.43 4.89
CA ASP A 4 18.99 7.22 6.03
C ASP A 4 20.13 8.13 6.53
N ILE A 5 19.77 9.32 7.00
CA ILE A 5 20.73 10.31 7.50
C ILE A 5 20.30 10.76 8.89
N VAL A 6 21.28 10.82 9.80
CA VAL A 6 21.15 11.56 11.05
C VAL A 6 21.81 12.93 10.85
N TRP A 7 21.06 13.99 11.07
CA TRP A 7 21.55 15.36 11.01
C TRP A 7 21.34 16.05 12.35
N PHE A 8 22.33 16.78 12.83
CA PHE A 8 22.18 17.58 14.05
C PHE A 8 21.67 18.97 13.72
N GLU A 9 20.52 19.33 14.28
CA GLU A 9 19.96 20.68 14.17
C GLU A 9 20.06 21.41 15.50
N SER A 10 20.24 22.74 15.44
CA SER A 10 20.26 23.57 16.63
C SER A 10 18.82 23.82 17.09
N GLU A 11 18.48 23.39 18.30
CA GLU A 11 17.17 23.60 18.93
C GLU A 11 17.34 24.31 20.28
N SER A 12 16.40 25.18 20.63
CA SER A 12 16.39 25.88 21.92
C SER A 12 15.67 25.02 22.95
N VAL A 13 16.35 24.64 24.02
CA VAL A 13 15.75 23.90 25.14
C VAL A 13 15.73 24.75 26.40
N THR A 14 14.62 24.67 27.14
CA THR A 14 14.47 25.34 28.45
C THR A 14 14.93 24.38 29.55
N LEU A 15 15.97 24.78 30.27
CA LEU A 15 16.50 24.04 31.42
C LEU A 15 15.55 24.16 32.63
N PRO A 16 15.66 23.26 33.64
CA PRO A 16 14.80 23.30 34.84
C PRO A 16 14.84 24.62 35.62
N ASN A 17 15.90 25.42 35.44
CA ASN A 17 16.07 26.74 36.04
C ASN A 17 15.47 27.89 35.19
N GLY A 18 14.77 27.58 34.10
CA GLY A 18 14.13 28.55 33.21
C GLY A 18 15.05 29.18 32.15
N LYS A 19 16.36 28.88 32.16
CA LYS A 19 17.30 29.35 31.15
C LYS A 19 17.09 28.60 29.83
N GLN A 20 17.18 29.30 28.69
CA GLN A 20 17.25 28.67 27.38
C GLN A 20 18.69 28.46 26.93
N GLU A 21 18.96 27.29 26.37
CA GLU A 21 20.25 26.97 25.76
C GLU A 21 20.05 26.35 24.37
N GLN A 22 20.96 26.68 23.45
CA GLN A 22 21.01 26.04 22.14
C GLN A 22 21.74 24.71 22.26
N VAL A 23 21.05 23.64 21.90
CA VAL A 23 21.62 22.30 21.86
C VAL A 23 21.51 21.71 20.46
N LEU A 24 22.42 20.80 20.14
CA LEU A 24 22.33 20.02 18.92
C LEU A 24 21.49 18.78 19.20
N VAL A 25 20.33 18.70 18.53
CA VAL A 25 19.45 17.52 18.61
C VAL A 25 19.60 16.67 17.35
N PRO A 26 19.71 15.34 17.48
CA PRO A 26 19.74 14.46 16.31
C PRO A 26 18.34 14.39 15.68
N LYS A 27 18.24 14.73 14.40
CA LYS A 27 17.07 14.48 13.56
C LYS A 27 17.38 13.38 12.56
N VAL A 28 16.44 12.44 12.43
CA VAL A 28 16.55 11.30 11.51
C VAL A 28 15.71 11.58 10.28
N TYR A 29 16.32 11.47 9.11
CA TYR A 29 15.67 11.54 7.80
C TYR A 29 15.71 10.15 7.18
N ALA A 30 14.55 9.49 7.18
CA ALA A 30 14.40 8.19 6.53
C ALA A 30 14.28 8.37 5.01
N PHE A 31 15.04 7.60 4.24
CA PHE A 31 14.93 7.56 2.80
C PHE A 31 13.85 6.53 2.39
N ALA A 32 12.72 7.00 1.87
CA ALA A 32 11.66 6.12 1.38
C ALA A 32 12.10 5.38 0.10
N GLN A 33 12.15 4.05 0.16
CA GLN A 33 12.41 3.15 -0.95
C GLN A 33 11.16 2.92 -1.81
N LYS A 34 11.35 2.31 -2.99
CA LYS A 34 10.25 1.92 -3.86
C LYS A 34 9.45 0.79 -3.18
N GLY A 35 8.21 1.10 -2.78
CA GLY A 35 7.38 0.20 -1.97
C GLY A 35 7.15 0.73 -0.55
N ASP A 36 7.95 1.70 -0.11
CA ASP A 36 7.74 2.37 1.17
C ASP A 36 6.50 3.26 1.11
N ILE A 37 5.85 3.37 2.26
CA ILE A 37 4.59 4.09 2.38
C ILE A 37 4.87 5.59 2.24
N THR A 38 4.41 6.17 1.13
CA THR A 38 4.49 7.63 0.93
C THR A 38 3.37 8.33 1.70
N GLY A 39 3.61 9.51 2.26
CA GLY A 39 2.61 10.29 3.03
C GLY A 39 1.42 10.84 2.24
N LYS A 40 1.09 10.26 1.07
CA LYS A 40 0.09 10.76 0.10
C LYS A 40 -1.22 9.96 0.06
N GLY A 41 -1.42 8.95 0.92
CA GLY A 41 -2.69 8.22 0.96
C GLY A 41 -2.85 7.42 2.25
N THR A 42 -4.09 7.28 2.71
CA THR A 42 -4.52 6.56 3.92
C THR A 42 -3.72 5.27 4.15
N LEU A 43 -3.09 5.16 5.33
CA LEU A 43 -2.32 3.99 5.75
C LEU A 43 -3.02 3.29 6.92
N LEU A 44 -3.23 1.99 6.78
CA LEU A 44 -3.44 1.07 7.89
C LEU A 44 -2.20 0.17 8.00
N SER A 45 -1.45 0.26 9.10
CA SER A 45 -0.21 -0.51 9.29
C SER A 45 -0.08 -1.09 10.68
N GLY A 46 0.55 -2.26 10.77
CA GLY A 46 0.92 -2.92 12.01
C GLY A 46 1.86 -4.11 11.80
N ASN A 47 2.31 -4.73 12.89
CA ASN A 47 3.00 -6.02 12.77
C ASN A 47 2.06 -7.10 12.20
N LYS A 48 0.79 -7.05 12.61
CA LYS A 48 -0.31 -7.84 12.07
C LYS A 48 -1.49 -6.92 11.81
N VAL A 49 -2.08 -7.02 10.62
CA VAL A 49 -3.35 -6.36 10.30
C VAL A 49 -4.40 -7.44 10.11
N ILE A 50 -5.49 -7.34 10.86
CA ILE A 50 -6.57 -8.33 10.83
C ILE A 50 -7.89 -7.60 10.61
N HIS A 51 -8.60 -7.95 9.54
CA HIS A 51 -9.97 -7.52 9.27
C HIS A 51 -10.93 -8.70 9.50
N ARG A 52 -12.09 -8.44 10.13
CA ARG A 52 -13.10 -9.46 10.44
C ARG A 52 -14.50 -8.96 10.09
N SER A 53 -15.25 -9.81 9.39
CA SER A 53 -16.63 -9.62 8.92
C SER A 53 -16.80 -8.47 7.94
N GLY A 54 -17.87 -8.49 7.14
CA GLY A 54 -18.26 -7.37 6.29
C GLY A 54 -17.37 -7.18 5.07
N GLU A 55 -17.58 -6.07 4.37
CA GLU A 55 -16.83 -5.71 3.17
C GLU A 55 -15.55 -4.94 3.54
N LEU A 56 -14.42 -5.36 2.95
CA LEU A 56 -13.18 -4.59 2.95
C LEU A 56 -13.04 -3.82 1.63
N ILE A 57 -13.05 -2.49 1.68
CA ILE A 57 -12.73 -1.63 0.54
C ILE A 57 -11.37 -0.95 0.78
N ASN A 58 -10.36 -1.33 -0.01
CA ASN A 58 -9.03 -0.73 0.05
C ASN A 58 -8.72 0.11 -1.20
N ASN A 59 -8.60 1.42 -1.01
CA ASN A 59 -8.11 2.37 -2.01
C ASN A 59 -6.81 3.07 -1.57
N GLY A 60 -6.27 2.70 -0.40
CA GLY A 60 -5.05 3.23 0.18
C GLY A 60 -3.98 2.15 0.31
N THR A 61 -3.26 2.14 1.44
CA THR A 61 -2.28 1.09 1.75
C THR A 61 -2.66 0.35 3.02
N VAL A 62 -2.71 -0.97 2.92
CA VAL A 62 -2.75 -1.90 4.06
C VAL A 62 -1.41 -2.63 4.14
N SER A 63 -0.69 -2.50 5.25
CA SER A 63 0.63 -3.11 5.43
C SER A 63 0.72 -3.89 6.75
N GLY A 64 1.01 -5.18 6.66
CA GLY A 64 1.24 -6.06 7.81
C GLY A 64 2.64 -6.66 7.76
N ARG A 65 3.56 -6.22 8.63
CA ARG A 65 4.97 -6.68 8.59
C ARG A 65 5.08 -8.20 8.58
N GLU A 66 4.34 -8.88 9.45
CA GLU A 66 4.33 -10.34 9.52
C GLU A 66 3.13 -10.94 8.78
N LEU A 67 1.96 -10.31 8.94
CA LEU A 67 0.69 -10.87 8.54
C LEU A 67 -0.31 -9.79 8.15
N VAL A 68 -0.99 -10.02 7.04
CA VAL A 68 -2.31 -9.43 6.75
C VAL A 68 -3.32 -10.58 6.67
N GLN A 69 -4.35 -10.53 7.51
CA GLN A 69 -5.41 -11.53 7.54
C GLN A 69 -6.77 -10.89 7.28
N PHE A 70 -7.55 -11.47 6.38
CA PHE A 70 -8.92 -11.09 6.09
C PHE A 70 -9.84 -12.27 6.36
N ASP A 71 -10.83 -12.08 7.22
CA ASP A 71 -11.98 -12.97 7.36
C ASP A 71 -13.22 -12.13 7.01
N SER A 72 -13.50 -11.92 5.72
CA SER A 72 -14.42 -10.89 5.22
C SER A 72 -15.56 -11.48 4.38
N ASP A 73 -16.63 -10.73 4.22
CA ASP A 73 -17.73 -11.10 3.31
C ASP A 73 -17.35 -10.84 1.86
N SER A 74 -16.70 -9.70 1.59
CA SER A 74 -16.16 -9.37 0.28
C SER A 74 -14.92 -8.48 0.42
N ILE A 75 -14.07 -8.48 -0.62
CA ILE A 75 -12.88 -7.63 -0.66
C ILE A 75 -12.83 -6.91 -2.00
N ARG A 76 -12.66 -5.58 -1.97
CA ARG A 76 -12.43 -4.75 -3.14
C ARG A 76 -11.12 -3.98 -2.96
N ASN A 77 -10.10 -4.40 -3.69
CA ASN A 77 -8.78 -3.77 -3.67
C ASN A 77 -8.51 -3.00 -4.97
N SER A 78 -8.31 -1.69 -4.83
CA SER A 78 -7.79 -0.82 -5.89
C SER A 78 -6.53 -0.05 -5.45
N GLY A 79 -6.10 -0.24 -4.20
CA GLY A 79 -4.85 0.26 -3.62
C GLY A 79 -3.80 -0.85 -3.46
N THR A 80 -3.04 -0.78 -2.37
CA THR A 80 -1.96 -1.73 -2.06
C THR A 80 -2.27 -2.52 -0.80
N ILE A 81 -2.08 -3.83 -0.86
CA ILE A 81 -2.04 -4.74 0.29
C ILE A 81 -0.66 -5.41 0.26
N ASN A 82 0.14 -5.18 1.29
CA ASN A 82 1.46 -5.81 1.43
C ASN A 82 1.59 -6.50 2.80
N GLY A 83 2.22 -7.67 2.84
CA GLY A 83 2.68 -8.20 4.12
C GLY A 83 3.60 -9.41 4.05
N GLY A 84 4.14 -9.82 5.18
CA GLY A 84 5.02 -11.00 5.24
C GLY A 84 4.31 -12.28 4.76
N VAL A 85 3.06 -12.45 5.17
CA VAL A 85 2.10 -13.47 4.67
C VAL A 85 0.74 -12.79 4.53
N ILE A 86 -0.01 -13.15 3.49
CA ILE A 86 -1.40 -12.72 3.31
C ILE A 86 -2.31 -13.95 3.39
N LEU A 87 -3.26 -13.92 4.32
CA LEU A 87 -4.31 -14.94 4.47
C LEU A 87 -5.67 -14.30 4.21
N GLY A 88 -6.47 -14.87 3.31
CA GLY A 88 -7.83 -14.39 3.04
C GLY A 88 -8.84 -15.52 3.08
N ASN A 89 -9.83 -15.42 3.97
CA ASN A 89 -11.08 -16.17 3.90
C ASN A 89 -12.17 -15.18 3.49
N VAL A 90 -12.75 -15.38 2.30
CA VAL A 90 -13.77 -14.52 1.72
C VAL A 90 -15.03 -15.33 1.46
N SER A 91 -16.13 -15.00 2.13
CA SER A 91 -17.40 -15.74 2.02
C SER A 91 -18.16 -15.43 0.72
N GLY A 92 -17.87 -14.29 0.08
CA GLY A 92 -18.41 -13.86 -1.20
C GLY A 92 -17.30 -13.63 -2.24
N ASP A 93 -17.34 -12.46 -2.89
CA ASP A 93 -16.46 -12.09 -3.99
C ASP A 93 -15.20 -11.34 -3.53
N MET A 94 -14.12 -11.54 -4.27
CA MET A 94 -12.87 -10.77 -4.13
C MET A 94 -12.47 -10.14 -5.46
N GLU A 95 -12.27 -8.83 -5.44
CA GLU A 95 -11.82 -8.02 -6.58
C GLU A 95 -10.45 -7.39 -6.28
N ASN A 96 -9.49 -7.60 -7.17
CA ASN A 96 -8.23 -6.85 -7.21
C ASN A 96 -8.08 -6.19 -8.58
N ILE A 97 -8.63 -4.98 -8.72
CA ILE A 97 -8.77 -4.27 -9.99
C ILE A 97 -7.86 -3.04 -10.00
N GLY A 98 -6.77 -3.12 -10.76
CA GLY A 98 -5.72 -2.09 -10.79
C GLY A 98 -5.01 -1.90 -9.44
N GLY A 99 -5.23 -2.80 -8.48
CA GLY A 99 -4.59 -2.83 -7.17
C GLY A 99 -3.40 -3.80 -7.13
N THR A 100 -2.62 -3.69 -6.07
CA THR A 100 -1.48 -4.57 -5.77
C THR A 100 -1.75 -5.40 -4.53
N ILE A 101 -1.56 -6.71 -4.63
CA ILE A 101 -1.51 -7.63 -3.50
C ILE A 101 -0.16 -8.34 -3.57
N GLU A 102 0.64 -8.19 -2.53
CA GLU A 102 2.02 -8.62 -2.55
C GLU A 102 2.42 -9.19 -1.19
N ALA A 103 3.05 -10.36 -1.18
CA ALA A 103 3.59 -10.92 0.04
C ALA A 103 5.07 -11.25 -0.06
N ASP A 104 5.75 -11.29 1.08
CA ASP A 104 7.15 -11.73 1.10
C ASP A 104 7.23 -13.25 1.01
N ARG A 105 6.37 -14.00 1.70
CA ARG A 105 6.49 -15.47 1.79
C ARG A 105 5.33 -16.23 1.18
N ALA A 106 4.09 -15.78 1.36
CA ALA A 106 2.94 -16.51 0.84
C ALA A 106 1.68 -15.64 0.74
N ILE A 107 0.84 -15.97 -0.24
CA ILE A 107 -0.53 -15.50 -0.37
C ILE A 107 -1.43 -16.74 -0.41
N LEU A 108 -2.31 -16.89 0.59
CA LEU A 108 -3.30 -17.96 0.65
C LEU A 108 -4.70 -17.35 0.69
N LEU A 109 -5.46 -17.56 -0.37
CA LEU A 109 -6.82 -17.03 -0.52
C LEU A 109 -7.81 -18.18 -0.68
N ASN A 110 -8.75 -18.26 0.24
CA ASN A 110 -9.93 -19.10 0.21
C ASN A 110 -11.14 -18.23 -0.09
N ILE A 111 -11.62 -18.27 -1.33
CA ILE A 111 -12.70 -17.41 -1.83
C ILE A 111 -13.86 -18.31 -2.23
N SER A 112 -15.02 -18.07 -1.63
CA SER A 112 -16.17 -18.98 -1.76
C SER A 112 -16.95 -18.75 -3.06
N ASN A 113 -16.88 -17.54 -3.65
CA ASN A 113 -17.54 -17.22 -4.91
C ASN A 113 -16.51 -16.86 -6.00
N ASN A 114 -16.44 -15.61 -6.47
CA ASN A 114 -15.56 -15.24 -7.58
C ASN A 114 -14.30 -14.51 -7.11
N PHE A 115 -13.19 -14.78 -7.81
CA PHE A 115 -11.98 -13.98 -7.74
C PHE A 115 -11.75 -13.25 -9.06
N THR A 116 -11.82 -11.92 -9.05
CA THR A 116 -11.54 -11.07 -10.21
C THR A 116 -10.21 -10.36 -10.01
N HIS A 117 -9.24 -10.65 -10.88
CA HIS A 117 -7.95 -9.96 -10.90
C HIS A 117 -7.68 -9.36 -12.27
N SER A 118 -7.58 -8.04 -12.35
CA SER A 118 -7.39 -7.35 -13.63
C SER A 118 -6.63 -6.04 -13.49
N SER A 119 -5.98 -5.63 -14.58
CA SER A 119 -5.49 -4.25 -14.74
C SER A 119 -6.65 -3.35 -15.19
N SER A 120 -6.55 -2.05 -14.91
CA SER A 120 -7.48 -1.06 -15.46
C SER A 120 -6.86 -0.38 -16.69
N THR A 121 -7.69 -0.02 -17.66
CA THR A 121 -7.29 0.75 -18.85
C THR A 121 -7.88 2.15 -18.80
N HIS A 122 -7.25 3.08 -19.53
CA HIS A 122 -7.76 4.41 -19.78
C HIS A 122 -7.91 4.57 -21.30
N GLU A 123 -9.10 4.98 -21.71
CA GLU A 123 -9.40 5.28 -23.11
C GLU A 123 -9.40 6.79 -23.33
N SER A 124 -8.71 7.22 -24.38
CA SER A 124 -8.71 8.60 -24.85
C SER A 124 -9.28 8.65 -26.25
N GLU A 125 -10.22 9.58 -26.48
CA GLU A 125 -10.84 9.80 -27.78
C GLU A 125 -10.49 11.20 -28.30
N VAL A 126 -10.00 11.27 -29.54
CA VAL A 126 -9.79 12.53 -30.26
C VAL A 126 -10.77 12.60 -31.41
N LYS A 127 -11.68 13.59 -31.39
CA LYS A 127 -12.59 13.93 -32.49
C LYS A 127 -12.33 15.35 -32.97
N VAL A 128 -11.74 15.51 -34.16
CA VAL A 128 -11.50 16.83 -34.79
C VAL A 128 -11.70 16.74 -36.29
N ASN A 129 -12.55 17.59 -36.87
CA ASN A 129 -12.74 17.76 -38.33
C ASN A 129 -12.85 16.45 -39.14
N GLY A 130 -13.69 15.51 -38.69
CA GLY A 130 -13.90 14.22 -39.36
C GLY A 130 -12.85 13.15 -39.03
N TYR A 131 -11.79 13.49 -38.31
CA TYR A 131 -10.86 12.52 -37.72
C TYR A 131 -11.38 12.02 -36.37
N GLN A 132 -11.42 10.70 -36.20
CA GLN A 132 -11.73 10.03 -34.94
C GLN A 132 -10.62 9.02 -34.62
N ARG A 133 -10.05 9.12 -33.42
CA ARG A 133 -9.09 8.14 -32.90
C ARG A 133 -9.46 7.78 -31.47
N THR A 134 -9.51 6.48 -31.21
CA THR A 134 -9.59 5.93 -29.85
C THR A 134 -8.27 5.25 -29.54
N GLU A 135 -7.66 5.59 -28.41
CA GLU A 135 -6.48 4.93 -27.87
C GLU A 135 -6.81 4.34 -26.51
N SER A 136 -6.45 3.08 -26.28
CA SER A 136 -6.57 2.42 -24.97
C SER A 136 -5.17 2.18 -24.41
N THR A 137 -4.91 2.65 -23.20
CA THR A 137 -3.63 2.50 -22.50
C THR A 137 -3.84 1.88 -21.12
N ILE A 138 -2.85 1.18 -20.56
CA ILE A 138 -2.97 0.65 -19.20
C ILE A 138 -2.92 1.82 -18.21
N ALA A 139 -3.96 1.96 -17.39
CA ALA A 139 -4.05 2.98 -16.35
C ALA A 139 -3.35 2.51 -15.06
N ARG A 140 -3.76 1.34 -14.53
CA ARG A 140 -3.13 0.73 -13.36
C ARG A 140 -2.95 -0.76 -13.58
N LYS A 141 -1.80 -1.28 -13.16
CA LYS A 141 -1.51 -2.71 -13.21
C LYS A 141 -2.16 -3.40 -12.03
N GLY A 142 -2.99 -4.41 -12.31
CA GLY A 142 -3.34 -5.39 -11.30
C GLY A 142 -2.12 -6.26 -11.04
N LEU A 143 -1.68 -6.34 -9.79
CA LEU A 143 -0.57 -7.21 -9.38
C LEU A 143 -1.01 -8.15 -8.25
N LEU A 144 -0.57 -9.40 -8.35
CA LEU A 144 -0.70 -10.45 -7.34
C LEU A 144 0.56 -11.31 -7.40
N HIS A 145 1.47 -11.20 -6.41
CA HIS A 145 2.71 -11.98 -6.41
C HIS A 145 3.34 -12.17 -5.03
N VAL A 146 4.22 -13.16 -4.91
CA VAL A 146 5.09 -13.40 -3.76
C VAL A 146 6.53 -13.06 -4.17
N LYS A 147 7.30 -12.40 -3.29
CA LYS A 147 8.63 -11.86 -3.62
C LYS A 147 9.83 -12.62 -3.04
N GLY A 148 9.65 -13.38 -1.97
CA GLY A 148 10.74 -14.06 -1.26
C GLY A 148 11.31 -15.24 -2.03
N GLU A 149 12.51 -15.69 -1.65
CA GLU A 149 13.25 -16.78 -2.32
C GLU A 149 12.50 -18.14 -2.34
N GLU A 150 11.46 -18.29 -1.51
CA GLU A 150 10.61 -19.48 -1.39
C GLU A 150 9.23 -19.31 -2.08
N GLY A 151 9.01 -18.21 -2.82
CA GLY A 151 7.72 -17.76 -3.36
C GLY A 151 7.47 -18.00 -4.84
#